data_AF-A0A537IA52-F1
#
_entry.id   AF-A0A537IA52-F1
#
_cell.length_a   1.000
_cell.length_b   1.000
_cell.length_c   1.000
_cell.angle_alpha   90.00
_cell.angle_beta   90.00
_cell.angle_gamma   90.00
#
_symmetry.space_group_name_H-M   'P 1'
#
loop_
_entity.id
_entity.type
_entity.pdbx_description
1 polymer ?
#
loop_
_entity_poly.entity_id
_entity_poly.type
_entity_poly.pdbx_seq_one_letter_code
_entity_poly.pdbx_strand_id
1 'polypeptide(L)'
;KNPANDLKGLDTAAKIVIISNWVLKRRISINELEIIGIQNITPEKIRTAKKSGARIKLIGSLTGLQAIVKPEPVPAADPLCVPGNLNALSFSTEHIGDVTVIGRGAGGEETASAIIRDLVDIRNEYSI
;
A
#
# COMPACT_ATOMS: atom_id res chain seq x y z
N LYS A 1 -22.05 1.90 3.35
CA LYS A 1 -20.60 1.55 3.40
C LYS A 1 -19.91 2.60 4.26
N ASN A 2 -19.20 2.23 5.33
CA ASN A 2 -18.50 3.18 6.20
C ASN A 2 -17.05 3.36 5.68
N PRO A 3 -16.66 4.54 5.15
CA PRO A 3 -15.34 4.78 4.58
C PRO A 3 -14.24 5.04 5.63
N ALA A 4 -14.57 4.97 6.92
CA ALA A 4 -13.65 5.36 7.99
C ALA A 4 -12.31 4.61 7.97
N ASN A 5 -12.28 3.33 7.60
CA ASN A 5 -11.04 2.56 7.55
C ASN A 5 -10.08 3.07 6.47
N ASP A 6 -10.62 3.44 5.31
CA ASP A 6 -9.85 4.01 4.20
C ASP A 6 -9.36 5.43 4.54
N LEU A 7 -10.25 6.26 5.12
CA LEU A 7 -9.92 7.64 5.51
C LEU A 7 -8.85 7.70 6.61
N LYS A 8 -8.87 6.74 7.53
CA LYS A 8 -7.90 6.61 8.63
C LYS A 8 -6.60 5.92 8.20
N GLY A 9 -6.53 5.34 7.01
CA GLY A 9 -5.36 4.61 6.51
C GLY A 9 -5.16 3.23 7.13
N LEU A 10 -6.18 2.66 7.76
CA LEU A 10 -6.10 1.35 8.42
C LEU A 10 -5.94 0.20 7.42
N ASP A 11 -6.54 0.30 6.23
CA ASP A 11 -6.34 -0.68 5.15
C ASP A 11 -4.87 -0.73 4.70
N THR A 12 -4.27 0.44 4.47
CA THR A 12 -2.85 0.56 4.14
C THR A 12 -1.98 0.02 5.27
N ALA A 13 -2.29 0.34 6.52
CA ALA A 13 -1.55 -0.15 7.69
C ALA A 13 -1.59 -1.68 7.81
N ALA A 14 -2.77 -2.29 7.63
CA ALA A 14 -2.92 -3.74 7.65
C ALA A 14 -2.07 -4.42 6.57
N LYS A 15 -2.04 -3.85 5.35
CA LYS A 15 -1.20 -4.35 4.25
C LYS A 15 0.29 -4.25 4.57
N ILE A 16 0.74 -3.15 5.18
CA ILE A 16 2.13 -2.99 5.62
C ILE A 16 2.52 -4.02 6.69
N VAL A 17 1.64 -4.28 7.66
CA VAL A 17 1.87 -5.32 8.68
C VAL A 17 2.03 -6.70 8.03
N ILE A 18 1.14 -7.06 7.11
CA ILE A 18 1.22 -8.35 6.39
C ILE A 18 2.52 -8.46 5.61
N ILE A 19 2.87 -7.46 4.81
CA ILE A 19 4.12 -7.46 4.00
C ILE A 19 5.35 -7.55 4.92
N SER A 20 5.39 -6.74 5.97
CA SER A 20 6.50 -6.70 6.94
C SER A 20 6.74 -8.06 7.58
N ASN A 21 5.68 -8.71 8.06
CA ASN A 21 5.81 -9.98 8.77
C ASN A 21 6.04 -11.16 7.80
N TRP A 22 5.35 -11.18 6.65
CA TRP A 22 5.43 -12.30 5.72
C TRP A 22 6.69 -12.27 4.84
N VAL A 23 7.00 -11.11 4.27
CA VAL A 23 8.11 -10.95 3.31
C VAL A 23 9.42 -10.68 4.04
N LEU A 24 9.43 -9.76 5.01
CA LEU A 24 10.66 -9.37 5.72
C LEU A 24 10.90 -10.16 7.02
N LYS A 25 10.04 -11.14 7.33
CA LYS A 25 10.13 -12.00 8.53
C LYS A 25 10.22 -11.22 9.85
N ARG A 26 9.56 -10.06 9.89
CA ARG A 26 9.45 -9.23 11.10
C ARG A 26 8.30 -9.67 11.99
N ARG A 27 8.17 -9.04 13.15
CA ARG A 27 7.07 -9.24 14.09
C ARG A 27 6.55 -7.89 14.57
N ILE A 28 5.88 -7.18 13.67
CA ILE A 28 5.22 -5.91 13.99
C ILE A 28 3.70 -6.11 14.03
N SER A 29 3.04 -5.37 14.91
CA SER A 29 1.59 -5.27 15.03
C SER A 29 1.11 -3.89 14.55
N ILE A 30 -0.17 -3.77 14.22
CA ILE A 30 -0.76 -2.51 13.74
C ILE A 30 -0.62 -1.37 14.75
N ASN A 31 -0.55 -1.68 16.04
CA ASN A 31 -0.42 -0.70 17.13
C ASN A 31 0.99 -0.07 17.19
N GLU A 32 1.97 -0.68 16.53
CA GLU A 32 3.35 -0.17 16.46
C GLU A 32 3.58 0.75 15.25
N LEU A 33 2.58 0.90 14.37
CA LEU A 33 2.65 1.79 13.21
C LEU A 33 2.20 3.20 13.60
N GLU A 34 2.94 4.20 13.12
CA GLU A 34 2.42 5.57 13.07
C GLU A 34 1.42 5.66 11.91
N ILE A 35 0.16 5.98 12.19
CA ILE A 35 -0.91 6.03 11.19
C ILE A 35 -1.55 7.41 11.18
N ILE A 36 -1.36 8.13 10.08
CA ILE A 36 -1.98 9.42 9.78
C ILE A 36 -2.86 9.24 8.55
N GLY A 37 -4.17 9.39 8.74
CA GLY A 37 -5.15 9.31 7.65
C GLY A 37 -5.19 10.55 6.75
N ILE A 38 -6.06 10.53 5.75
CA ILE A 38 -6.26 11.63 4.79
C ILE A 38 -7.33 12.65 5.22
N GLN A 39 -8.01 12.40 6.33
CA GLN A 39 -9.16 13.19 6.80
C GLN A 39 -8.88 14.69 7.07
N ASN A 40 -7.62 15.08 7.30
CA ASN A 40 -7.21 16.47 7.53
C ASN A 40 -6.53 17.11 6.31
N ILE A 41 -6.58 16.49 5.13
CA ILE A 41 -5.96 17.03 3.92
C ILE A 41 -6.84 18.13 3.33
N THR A 42 -6.28 19.33 3.21
CA THR A 42 -7.00 20.50 2.68
C THR A 42 -6.84 20.65 1.16
N PRO A 43 -7.80 21.29 0.47
CA PRO A 43 -7.66 21.65 -0.94
C PRO A 43 -6.43 22.50 -1.24
N GLU A 44 -6.00 23.36 -0.31
CA GLU A 44 -4.79 24.18 -0.40
C GLU A 44 -3.56 23.29 -0.49
N LYS A 45 -3.44 22.28 0.39
CA LYS A 45 -2.32 21.33 0.39
C LYS A 45 -2.24 20.56 -0.94
N ILE A 46 -3.38 20.15 -1.49
CA ILE A 46 -3.46 19.48 -2.79
C ILE A 46 -3.01 20.41 -3.92
N ARG A 47 -3.47 21.68 -3.93
CA ARG A 47 -3.05 22.68 -4.93
C ARG A 47 -1.56 22.96 -4.86
N THR A 48 -1.01 23.13 -3.66
CA THR A 48 0.41 23.40 -3.46
C THR A 48 1.27 22.25 -3.97
N ALA A 49 0.94 21.00 -3.61
CA ALA A 49 1.63 19.83 -4.14
C ALA A 49 1.54 19.76 -5.67
N LYS A 50 0.36 20.03 -6.24
CA LYS A 50 0.20 20.05 -7.71
C LYS A 50 1.06 21.12 -8.38
N LYS A 51 1.17 22.31 -7.80
CA LYS A 51 2.02 23.40 -8.32
C LYS A 51 3.51 23.06 -8.27
N SER A 52 3.94 22.27 -7.29
CA SER A 52 5.33 21.79 -7.17
C SER A 52 5.60 20.51 -7.98
N GLY A 53 4.70 20.10 -8.88
CA GLY A 53 4.88 18.90 -9.69
C GLY A 53 4.64 17.57 -8.95
N ALA A 54 3.98 17.59 -7.78
CA ALA A 54 3.68 16.42 -6.96
C ALA A 54 2.18 16.19 -6.79
N ARG A 55 1.80 15.05 -6.20
CA ARG A 55 0.44 14.71 -5.80
C ARG A 55 0.47 14.20 -4.37
N ILE A 56 -0.53 14.56 -3.58
CA ILE A 56 -0.69 13.96 -2.24
C ILE A 56 -1.18 12.51 -2.42
N LYS A 57 -0.45 11.55 -1.85
CA LYS A 57 -0.78 10.12 -1.83
C LYS A 57 -0.72 9.62 -0.40
N LEU A 58 -1.61 8.69 -0.03
CA LEU A 58 -1.49 7.96 1.24
C LEU A 58 -0.44 6.87 1.05
N ILE A 59 0.72 7.01 1.70
CA ILE A 59 1.85 6.10 1.55
C ILE A 59 2.01 5.29 2.83
N GLY A 60 2.06 3.97 2.67
CA GLY A 60 2.61 3.07 3.68
C GLY A 60 4.07 2.79 3.35
N SER A 61 4.98 3.11 4.26
CA SER A 61 6.42 2.91 4.08
C SER A 61 6.99 2.02 5.17
N LEU A 62 8.01 1.25 4.79
CA LEU A 62 8.72 0.33 5.66
C LEU A 62 10.22 0.48 5.42
N THR A 63 10.90 1.28 6.25
CA THR A 63 12.32 1.62 6.08
C THR A 63 13.08 1.30 7.36
N GLY A 64 14.17 0.53 7.27
CA GLY A 64 14.84 0.05 8.48
C GLY A 64 13.84 -0.68 9.37
N LEU A 65 13.70 -0.33 10.65
CA LEU A 65 12.69 -0.90 11.56
C LEU A 65 11.36 -0.12 11.60
N GLN A 66 11.28 1.00 10.90
CA GLN A 66 10.16 1.93 11.01
C GLN A 66 9.06 1.61 9.98
N ALA A 67 7.82 1.55 10.46
CA ALA A 67 6.62 1.35 9.65
C ALA A 67 5.66 2.54 9.87
N ILE A 68 5.34 3.27 8.80
CA ILE A 68 4.50 4.48 8.86
C ILE A 68 3.46 4.44 7.75
N VAL A 69 2.26 4.95 8.03
CA VAL A 69 1.25 5.28 7.03
C VAL A 69 0.93 6.76 7.16
N LYS A 70 1.17 7.57 6.13
CA LYS A 70 0.79 8.99 6.14
C LYS A 70 0.60 9.59 4.74
N PRO A 71 -0.10 10.73 4.60
CA PRO A 71 -0.21 11.41 3.33
C PRO A 71 1.10 12.15 3.00
N GLU A 72 1.69 11.84 1.86
CA GLU A 72 2.97 12.39 1.41
C GLU A 72 2.85 13.02 0.01
N PRO A 73 3.61 14.09 -0.30
CA PRO A 73 3.75 14.59 -1.66
C PRO A 73 4.65 13.64 -2.46
N VAL A 74 4.08 12.99 -3.47
CA VAL A 74 4.80 12.10 -4.38
C VAL A 74 4.95 12.79 -5.74
N PRO A 75 6.16 12.86 -6.33
CA PRO A 75 6.35 13.44 -7.65
C PRO A 75 5.39 12.83 -8.69
N ALA A 76 4.84 13.64 -9.59
CA ALA A 76 3.86 13.16 -10.56
C ALA A 76 4.44 12.12 -11.54
N ALA A 77 5.77 12.12 -11.73
CA ALA A 77 6.48 11.15 -12.56
C ALA A 77 6.89 9.88 -11.80
N ASP A 78 6.73 9.84 -10.48
CA ASP A 78 7.08 8.68 -9.66
C ASP A 78 6.10 7.52 -9.94
N PRO A 79 6.58 6.27 -10.11
CA PRO A 79 5.74 5.09 -10.31
C PRO A 79 4.69 4.85 -9.21
N LEU A 80 4.92 5.32 -7.98
CA LEU A 80 3.94 5.26 -6.89
C LEU A 80 2.78 6.26 -7.08
N CYS A 81 2.93 7.24 -7.95
CA CYS A 81 1.91 8.24 -8.23
C CYS A 81 0.79 7.74 -9.18
N VAL A 82 0.26 6.54 -8.91
CA VAL A 82 -0.76 5.90 -9.76
C VAL A 82 -2.12 6.58 -9.69
N PRO A 83 -2.89 6.66 -10.79
CA PRO A 83 -4.21 7.29 -10.81
C PRO A 83 -5.33 6.37 -10.31
N GLY A 84 -6.44 6.97 -9.88
CA GLY A 84 -7.69 6.28 -9.64
C GLY A 84 -7.62 5.23 -8.53
N ASN A 85 -8.14 4.03 -8.82
CA ASN A 85 -8.22 2.89 -7.90
C ASN A 85 -7.08 1.88 -8.06
N LEU A 86 -6.00 2.27 -8.74
CA LEU A 86 -4.79 1.47 -8.81
C LEU A 86 -4.03 1.58 -7.48
N ASN A 87 -3.43 0.48 -7.08
CA ASN A 87 -2.43 0.42 -6.02
C ASN A 87 -1.05 0.24 -6.65
N ALA A 88 -0.03 0.74 -5.98
CA ALA A 88 1.37 0.54 -6.35
C ALA A 88 2.16 0.11 -5.11
N LEU A 89 3.05 -0.86 -5.30
CA LEU A 89 4.04 -1.29 -4.30
C LEU A 89 5.41 -1.13 -4.94
N SER A 90 6.27 -0.32 -4.32
CA SER A 90 7.67 -0.18 -4.72
C SER A 90 8.58 -0.77 -3.65
N PHE A 91 9.60 -1.52 -4.06
CA PHE A 91 10.59 -2.10 -3.16
C PHE A 91 11.96 -2.16 -3.82
N SER A 92 13.01 -2.01 -3.03
CA SER A 92 14.40 -2.08 -3.49
C SER A 92 14.95 -3.48 -3.31
N THR A 93 15.69 -3.94 -4.32
CA THR A 93 16.43 -5.19 -4.30
C THR A 93 17.91 -4.89 -4.51
N GLU A 94 18.79 -5.74 -3.99
CA GLU A 94 20.25 -5.55 -4.12
C GLU A 94 20.72 -5.60 -5.58
N HIS A 95 20.09 -6.44 -6.41
CA HIS A 95 20.61 -6.74 -7.76
C HIS A 95 19.77 -6.14 -8.89
N ILE A 96 18.44 -6.14 -8.76
CA ILE A 96 17.54 -5.58 -9.79
C ILE A 96 17.35 -4.07 -9.59
N GLY A 97 17.69 -3.55 -8.40
CA GLY A 97 17.38 -2.19 -7.98
C GLY A 97 15.91 -2.06 -7.58
N ASP A 98 15.33 -0.90 -7.86
CA ASP A 98 13.95 -0.58 -7.49
C ASP A 98 12.94 -1.21 -8.44
N VAL A 99 11.98 -1.95 -7.88
CA VAL A 99 10.90 -2.61 -8.61
C VAL A 99 9.57 -2.04 -8.14
N THR A 100 8.72 -1.62 -9.09
CA THR A 100 7.34 -1.20 -8.79
C THR A 100 6.34 -2.14 -9.44
N VAL A 101 5.42 -2.67 -8.63
CA VAL A 101 4.28 -3.47 -9.07
C VAL A 101 3.02 -2.60 -9.00
N ILE A 102 2.28 -2.50 -10.11
CA ILE A 102 1.07 -1.68 -10.23
C ILE A 102 -0.10 -2.58 -10.65
N GLY A 103 -1.24 -2.42 -9.98
CA GLY A 103 -2.44 -3.18 -10.31
C GLY A 103 -3.69 -2.69 -9.60
N ARG A 104 -4.83 -3.29 -9.93
CA ARG A 104 -6.07 -3.06 -9.18
C ARG A 104 -5.97 -3.79 -7.84
N GLY A 105 -6.14 -3.07 -6.73
CA GLY A 105 -6.06 -3.66 -5.39
C GLY A 105 -7.39 -3.84 -4.68
N ALA A 106 -8.50 -3.60 -5.38
CA ALA A 106 -9.86 -3.84 -4.89
C ALA A 106 -10.80 -4.08 -6.08
N GLY A 107 -11.72 -5.04 -5.92
CA GLY A 107 -12.69 -5.44 -6.92
C GLY A 107 -13.15 -6.87 -6.69
N GLY A 108 -14.41 -7.18 -6.99
CA GLY A 108 -15.02 -8.47 -6.65
C GLY A 108 -14.36 -9.63 -7.37
N GLU A 109 -14.13 -9.48 -8.68
CA GLU A 109 -13.51 -10.49 -9.53
C GLU A 109 -12.02 -10.67 -9.20
N GLU A 110 -11.29 -9.57 -8.99
CA GLU A 110 -9.87 -9.60 -8.64
C GLU A 110 -9.64 -10.30 -7.30
N THR A 111 -10.49 -10.00 -6.31
CA THR A 111 -10.42 -10.65 -4.99
C THR A 111 -10.79 -12.14 -5.08
N ALA A 112 -11.84 -12.48 -5.83
CA ALA A 112 -12.25 -13.86 -6.04
C ALA A 112 -11.16 -14.68 -6.76
N SER A 113 -10.51 -14.10 -7.77
CA SER A 113 -9.41 -14.73 -8.50
C SER A 113 -8.23 -15.06 -7.58
N ALA A 114 -7.85 -14.14 -6.68
CA ALA A 114 -6.80 -14.39 -5.69
C ALA A 114 -7.18 -15.55 -4.74
N ILE A 115 -8.41 -15.55 -4.20
CA ILE A 115 -8.89 -16.62 -3.33
C ILE A 115 -8.87 -17.98 -4.03
N ILE A 116 -9.36 -18.06 -5.27
CA ILE A 116 -9.39 -19.32 -6.04
C ILE A 116 -7.98 -19.83 -6.30
N ARG A 117 -7.04 -18.92 -6.64
CA ARG A 117 -5.63 -19.28 -6.82
C ARG A 117 -5.06 -19.91 -5.55
N ASP A 118 -5.25 -19.27 -4.40
CA ASP A 118 -4.76 -19.77 -3.11
C ASP A 118 -5.37 -21.15 -2.78
N LEU A 119 -6.66 -21.36 -3.05
CA LEU A 119 -7.31 -22.66 -2.86
C LEU A 119 -6.74 -23.76 -3.77
N VAL A 120 -6.43 -23.43 -5.02
CA VAL A 120 -5.79 -24.35 -5.97
C VAL A 120 -4.37 -24.69 -5.52
N ASP A 121 -3.62 -23.71 -5.05
CA ASP A 121 -2.26 -23.89 -4.55
C ASP A 121 -2.25 -24.77 -3.31
N ILE A 122 -3.14 -24.52 -2.33
CA ILE A 122 -3.35 -25.39 -1.17
C ILE A 122 -3.70 -26.81 -1.64
N ARG A 123 -4.69 -26.97 -2.52
CA ARG A 123 -5.07 -28.31 -3.02
C ARG A 123 -3.86 -29.03 -3.61
N ASN A 124 -3.06 -28.37 -4.44
CA ASN A 124 -1.89 -28.97 -5.07
C ASN A 124 -0.82 -29.35 -4.04
N GLU A 125 -0.62 -28.55 -2.98
CA GLU A 125 0.31 -28.86 -1.90
C GLU A 125 -0.09 -30.10 -1.09
N TYR A 126 -1.40 -30.32 -0.90
CA TYR A 126 -1.95 -31.45 -0.12
C TYR A 126 -2.40 -32.64 -0.97
N SER A 127 -2.31 -32.55 -2.30
CA SER A 127 -2.60 -33.68 -3.19
C SER A 127 -1.35 -34.53 -3.29
N ILE A 128 -1.38 -35.68 -2.59
CA ILE A 128 -0.34 -36.74 -2.63
C ILE A 128 -0.18 -37.28 -4.05
#